data_AF-A0ABD0Y002-F1
#
_entry.id   AF-A0ABD0Y002-F1
#
_cell.length_a   1.000
_cell.length_b   1.000
_cell.length_c   1.000
_cell.angle_alpha   90.00
_cell.angle_beta   90.00
_cell.angle_gamma   90.00
#
_symmetry.space_group_name_H-M   'P 1'
#
loop_
_entity.id
_entity.type
_entity.pdbx_description
1 polymer ?
#
loop_
_entity_poly.entity_id
_entity_poly.type
_entity_poly.pdbx_seq_one_letter_code
_entity_poly.pdbx_strand_id
1 'polypeptide(L)'
;MIHVWESLLQEVEADSQAHSEIASVLVRTVSRHTLERTFHRKLQARKLLAHRESLDLVIAKAEETLTKSRQDYRSAYANHLQSPQSAATLAAYLDSHNSYVTQLHATNAMVEQYTKETLPDLLQVRNNSNVFVQNVSPMQYTENLDKGSLIERSNR
;
A
#
# COMPACT_ATOMS: atom_id res chain seq x y z
N MET A 1 -12.23 -11.49 62.33
CA MET A 1 -11.10 -10.59 61.99
C MET A 1 -10.03 -11.31 61.18
N ILE A 2 -9.39 -12.38 61.69
CA ILE A 2 -8.33 -13.11 60.95
C ILE A 2 -8.83 -13.71 59.63
N HIS A 3 -9.99 -14.37 59.62
CA HIS A 3 -10.55 -14.98 58.39
C HIS A 3 -10.86 -13.98 57.28
N VAL A 4 -11.22 -12.73 57.62
CA VAL A 4 -11.47 -11.69 56.61
C VAL A 4 -10.15 -11.28 55.93
N TRP A 5 -9.07 -11.20 56.69
CA TRP A 5 -7.73 -10.94 56.14
C TRP A 5 -7.23 -12.10 55.28
N GLU A 6 -7.46 -13.34 55.69
CA GLU A 6 -7.11 -14.53 54.89
C GLU A 6 -7.89 -14.56 53.56
N SER A 7 -9.19 -14.28 53.58
CA SER A 7 -10.00 -14.19 52.34
C SER A 7 -9.52 -13.08 51.42
N LEU A 8 -9.21 -11.89 51.95
CA LEU A 8 -8.70 -10.78 51.16
C LEU A 8 -7.34 -11.12 50.51
N LEU A 9 -6.45 -11.79 51.25
CA LEU A 9 -5.15 -12.22 50.72
C LEU A 9 -5.31 -13.25 49.59
N GLN A 10 -6.22 -14.20 49.74
CA GLN A 10 -6.53 -15.19 48.69
C GLN A 10 -7.09 -14.53 47.44
N GLU A 11 -7.97 -13.53 47.58
CA GLU A 11 -8.54 -12.80 46.45
C GLU A 11 -7.46 -11.99 45.70
N VAL A 12 -6.57 -11.31 46.44
CA VAL A 12 -5.42 -10.59 45.85
C VAL A 12 -4.47 -11.54 45.14
N GLU A 13 -4.20 -12.71 45.71
CA GLU A 13 -3.35 -13.73 45.07
C GLU A 13 -3.99 -14.25 43.77
N ALA A 14 -5.29 -14.57 43.81
CA ALA A 14 -6.05 -15.01 42.64
C ALA A 14 -6.06 -13.94 41.52
N ASP A 15 -6.29 -12.68 41.88
CA ASP A 15 -6.28 -11.56 40.93
C ASP A 15 -4.89 -11.32 40.33
N SER A 16 -3.82 -11.46 41.13
CA SER A 16 -2.44 -11.41 40.63
C SER A 16 -2.14 -12.52 39.63
N GLN A 17 -2.64 -13.74 39.87
CA GLN A 17 -2.48 -14.86 38.94
C GLN A 17 -3.25 -14.59 37.63
N ALA A 18 -4.50 -14.14 37.73
CA ALA A 18 -5.32 -13.78 36.56
C ALA A 18 -4.66 -12.68 35.71
N HIS A 19 -4.13 -11.62 36.33
CA HIS A 19 -3.40 -10.57 35.60
C HIS A 19 -2.14 -11.09 34.90
N SER A 20 -1.41 -12.01 35.53
CA SER A 20 -0.24 -12.65 34.91
C SER A 20 -0.62 -13.50 33.69
N GLU A 21 -1.73 -14.23 33.77
CA GLU A 21 -2.28 -14.99 32.65
C GLU A 21 -2.72 -14.08 31.50
N ILE A 22 -3.46 -13.00 31.80
CA ILE A 22 -3.89 -12.00 30.80
C ILE A 22 -2.66 -11.40 30.10
N ALA A 23 -1.64 -10.98 30.85
CA ALA A 23 -0.41 -10.44 30.28
C ALA A 23 0.28 -11.45 29.35
N SER A 24 0.36 -12.72 29.77
CA SER A 24 0.92 -13.81 28.98
C SER A 24 0.15 -14.03 27.67
N VAL A 25 -1.19 -13.99 27.71
CA VAL A 25 -2.04 -14.09 26.53
C VAL A 25 -1.79 -12.91 25.59
N LEU A 26 -1.84 -11.66 26.07
CA LEU A 26 -1.61 -10.47 25.26
C LEU A 26 -0.25 -10.50 24.54
N VAL A 27 0.80 -10.95 25.22
CA VAL A 27 2.12 -11.10 24.61
C VAL A 27 2.10 -12.11 23.46
N ARG A 28 1.47 -13.27 23.66
CA ARG A 28 1.45 -14.35 22.66
C ARG A 28 0.53 -14.06 21.48
N THR A 29 -0.66 -13.50 21.74
CA THR A 29 -1.72 -13.38 20.73
C THR A 29 -1.71 -12.02 20.05
N VAL A 30 -1.40 -10.94 20.77
CA VAL A 30 -1.47 -9.58 20.24
C VAL A 30 -0.10 -9.07 19.83
N SER A 31 0.89 -9.13 20.72
CA SER A 31 2.19 -8.48 20.50
C SER A 31 2.92 -9.05 19.29
N ARG A 32 3.14 -10.37 19.27
CA ARG A 32 3.83 -11.06 18.16
C ARG A 32 3.14 -10.82 16.82
N HIS A 33 1.83 -11.01 16.79
CA HIS A 33 1.03 -10.88 15.58
C HIS A 33 1.01 -9.44 15.04
N THR A 34 0.97 -8.46 15.94
CA THR A 34 1.03 -7.04 15.56
C THR A 34 2.41 -6.68 15.02
N LEU A 35 3.49 -7.16 15.66
CA LEU A 35 4.86 -6.95 15.20
C LEU A 35 5.10 -7.54 13.81
N GLU A 36 4.73 -8.80 13.59
CA GLU A 36 4.90 -9.46 12.29
C GLU A 36 4.11 -8.73 11.19
N ARG A 37 2.84 -8.40 11.45
CA ARG A 37 1.99 -7.69 10.47
C ARG A 37 2.49 -6.30 10.14
N THR A 38 2.89 -5.51 11.15
CA THR A 38 3.40 -4.15 10.92
C THR A 38 4.75 -4.17 10.20
N PHE A 39 5.60 -5.16 10.47
CA PHE A 39 6.83 -5.39 9.73
C PHE A 39 6.57 -5.68 8.24
N HIS A 40 5.67 -6.62 7.93
CA HIS A 40 5.31 -6.92 6.55
C HIS A 40 4.73 -5.71 5.82
N ARG A 41 3.83 -4.95 6.44
CA ARG A 41 3.28 -3.72 5.85
C ARG A 41 4.38 -2.68 5.59
N LYS A 42 5.29 -2.48 6.54
CA LYS A 42 6.44 -1.57 6.38
C LYS A 42 7.32 -1.98 5.20
N LEU A 43 7.58 -3.28 5.04
CA LEU A 43 8.39 -3.79 3.93
C LEU A 43 7.68 -3.60 2.58
N GLN A 44 6.39 -3.91 2.50
CA GLN A 44 5.60 -3.74 1.27
C GLN A 44 5.48 -2.27 0.88
N ALA A 45 5.24 -1.37 1.85
CA ALA A 45 5.20 0.07 1.60
C ALA A 45 6.52 0.58 1.00
N ARG A 46 7.67 0.09 1.48
CA ARG A 46 8.99 0.44 0.92
C ARG A 46 9.13 0.00 -0.54
N LYS A 47 8.74 -1.23 -0.87
CA LYS A 47 8.78 -1.74 -2.26
C LYS A 47 7.91 -0.90 -3.18
N LEU A 48 6.72 -0.55 -2.72
CA LEU A 48 5.76 0.25 -3.48
C LEU A 48 6.28 1.66 -3.74
N LEU A 49 6.85 2.32 -2.73
CA LEU A 49 7.47 3.63 -2.88
C LEU A 49 8.66 3.59 -3.84
N ALA A 50 9.54 2.60 -3.73
CA ALA A 50 10.66 2.44 -4.66
C ALA A 50 10.19 2.22 -6.10
N HIS A 51 9.12 1.44 -6.30
CA HIS A 51 8.54 1.24 -7.63
C HIS A 51 7.95 2.54 -8.18
N ARG A 52 7.23 3.32 -7.36
CA ARG A 52 6.71 4.63 -7.73
C ARG A 52 7.83 5.58 -8.15
N GLU A 53 8.89 5.70 -7.34
CA GLU A 53 10.05 6.55 -7.65
C GLU A 53 10.71 6.15 -8.98
N SER A 54 10.78 4.85 -9.27
CA SER A 54 11.28 4.34 -10.56
C SER A 54 10.40 4.77 -11.74
N LEU A 55 9.07 4.78 -11.57
CA LEU A 55 8.14 5.21 -12.63
C LEU A 55 8.23 6.72 -12.85
N ASP A 56 8.30 7.50 -11.77
CA ASP A 56 8.48 8.96 -11.83
C ASP A 56 9.77 9.31 -12.60
N LEU A 57 10.86 8.56 -12.40
CA LEU A 57 12.11 8.75 -13.14
C LEU A 57 11.97 8.45 -14.64
N VAL A 58 11.23 7.40 -14.99
CA VAL A 58 10.98 7.03 -16.39
C VAL A 58 10.15 8.10 -17.11
N ILE A 59 9.14 8.66 -16.44
CA ILE A 59 8.34 9.77 -16.98
C ILE A 59 9.20 11.02 -17.15
N ALA A 60 9.98 11.38 -16.13
CA ALA A 60 10.88 12.54 -16.21
C ALA A 60 11.86 12.44 -17.39
N LYS A 61 12.41 11.25 -17.64
CA LYS A 61 13.29 11.00 -18.79
C LYS A 61 12.56 11.13 -20.13
N ALA A 62 11.30 10.68 -20.20
CA ALA A 62 10.48 10.83 -21.40
C ALA A 62 10.14 12.31 -21.68
N GLU A 63 9.90 13.11 -20.64
CA GLU A 63 9.69 14.57 -20.72
C GLU A 63 10.96 15.31 -21.15
N GLU A 64 12.12 14.91 -20.64
CA GLU A 64 13.42 15.45 -21.07
C GLU A 64 13.66 15.18 -22.56
N THR A 65 13.40 13.95 -23.00
CA THR A 65 13.55 13.55 -24.41
C THR A 65 12.58 14.32 -25.32
N LEU A 66 11.34 14.56 -24.87
CA LEU A 66 10.36 15.39 -25.57
C LEU A 66 10.81 16.85 -25.68
N THR A 67 11.39 17.39 -24.60
CA THR A 67 11.90 18.76 -24.58
C THR A 67 13.04 18.92 -25.59
N LYS A 68 13.94 17.94 -25.64
CA LYS A 68 15.04 17.92 -26.60
C LYS A 68 14.54 17.81 -28.05
N SER A 69 13.65 16.87 -28.36
CA SER A 69 13.13 16.71 -29.73
C SER A 69 12.36 17.95 -30.21
N ARG A 70 11.67 18.66 -29.30
CA ARG A 70 11.05 19.96 -29.59
C ARG A 70 12.08 21.04 -29.93
N GLN A 71 13.20 21.09 -29.21
CA GLN A 71 14.29 22.04 -29.49
C GLN A 71 14.94 21.73 -30.84
N ASP A 72 15.22 20.47 -31.12
CA ASP A 72 15.81 20.00 -32.38
C ASP A 72 14.89 20.36 -33.58
N TYR A 73 13.58 20.10 -33.45
CA TYR A 73 12.58 20.51 -34.42
C TYR A 73 12.58 22.02 -34.68
N ARG A 74 12.59 22.84 -33.61
CA ARG A 74 12.61 24.30 -33.73
C ARG A 74 13.88 24.80 -34.42
N SER A 75 15.02 24.20 -34.10
CA SER A 75 16.31 24.51 -34.73
C SER A 75 16.31 24.15 -36.21
N ALA A 76 15.87 22.94 -36.56
CA ALA A 76 15.78 22.49 -37.95
C ALA A 76 14.84 23.37 -38.79
N TYR A 77 13.71 23.80 -38.22
CA TYR A 77 12.81 24.76 -38.85
C TYR A 77 13.48 26.11 -39.12
N ALA A 78 14.19 26.67 -38.13
CA ALA A 78 14.93 27.93 -38.31
C ALA A 78 16.02 27.83 -39.38
N ASN A 79 16.73 26.70 -39.43
CA ASN A 79 17.74 26.44 -40.46
C ASN A 79 17.11 26.32 -41.86
N HIS A 80 15.95 25.67 -41.98
CA HIS A 80 15.24 25.58 -43.25
C HIS A 80 14.73 26.95 -43.74
N LEU A 81 14.27 27.81 -42.84
CA LEU A 81 13.88 29.19 -43.18
C LEU A 81 15.04 30.00 -43.79
N GLN A 82 16.27 29.76 -43.36
CA GLN A 82 17.47 30.41 -43.93
C GLN A 82 17.86 29.87 -45.31
N SER A 83 17.41 28.67 -45.68
CA SER A 83 17.70 28.04 -46.97
C SER A 83 16.51 27.23 -47.50
N PRO A 84 15.41 27.89 -47.92
CA PRO A 84 14.15 27.21 -48.24
C PRO A 84 14.22 26.27 -49.46
N GLN A 85 15.17 26.51 -50.36
CA GLN A 85 15.37 25.69 -51.55
C GLN A 85 16.27 24.47 -51.32
N SER A 86 16.86 24.34 -50.12
CA SER A 86 17.74 23.22 -49.80
C SER A 86 16.96 21.99 -49.39
N ALA A 87 16.96 20.98 -50.25
CA ALA A 87 16.34 19.68 -49.98
C ALA A 87 16.87 19.01 -48.70
N ALA A 88 18.14 19.23 -48.35
CA ALA A 88 18.75 18.69 -47.14
C ALA A 88 18.13 19.29 -45.87
N THR A 89 17.92 20.61 -45.83
CA THR A 89 17.29 21.29 -44.68
C THR A 89 15.82 20.93 -44.55
N LEU A 90 15.11 20.71 -45.67
CA LEU A 90 13.73 20.24 -45.67
C LEU A 90 13.62 18.82 -45.09
N ALA A 91 14.51 17.91 -45.51
CA ALA A 91 14.53 16.55 -44.98
C ALA A 91 14.79 16.52 -43.47
N ALA A 92 15.76 17.29 -42.98
CA ALA A 92 16.06 17.39 -41.55
C ALA A 92 14.89 18.00 -40.73
N TYR A 93 14.20 19.00 -41.29
CA TYR A 93 13.00 19.57 -40.69
C TYR A 93 11.87 18.54 -40.56
N LEU A 94 11.58 17.77 -41.61
CA LEU A 94 10.54 16.75 -41.58
C LEU A 94 10.88 15.59 -40.64
N ASP A 95 12.15 15.17 -40.60
CA ASP A 95 12.60 14.09 -39.71
C ASP A 95 12.51 14.50 -38.23
N SER A 96 13.00 15.69 -37.89
CA SER A 96 12.88 16.23 -36.53
C SER A 96 11.43 16.49 -36.12
N HIS A 97 10.55 16.86 -37.06
CA HIS A 97 9.11 16.96 -36.82
C HIS A 97 8.50 15.60 -36.45
N ASN A 98 8.76 14.57 -37.25
CA ASN A 98 8.24 13.22 -37.03
C ASN A 98 8.73 12.64 -35.69
N SER A 99 10.01 12.88 -35.36
CA SER A 99 10.60 12.51 -34.08
C SER A 99 9.90 13.22 -32.90
N TYR A 100 9.67 14.53 -33.00
CA TYR A 100 8.94 15.29 -31.98
C TYR A 100 7.50 14.79 -31.79
N VAL A 101 6.75 14.60 -32.87
CA VAL A 101 5.35 14.12 -32.81
C VAL A 101 5.28 12.72 -32.20
N THR A 102 6.19 11.83 -32.58
CA THR A 102 6.27 10.48 -32.01
C THR A 102 6.54 10.53 -30.52
N GLN A 103 7.51 11.35 -30.09
CA GLN A 103 7.84 11.50 -28.68
C GLN A 103 6.69 12.16 -27.90
N LEU A 104 5.96 13.09 -28.50
CA LEU A 104 4.79 13.73 -27.88
C LEU A 104 3.70 12.71 -27.58
N HIS A 105 3.37 11.85 -28.55
CA HIS A 105 2.38 10.79 -28.35
C HIS A 105 2.85 9.78 -27.31
N ALA A 106 4.12 9.35 -27.37
CA ALA A 106 4.67 8.42 -26.40
C ALA A 106 4.62 8.96 -24.96
N THR A 107 5.11 10.20 -24.74
CA THR A 107 5.11 10.83 -23.41
C THR A 107 3.68 11.04 -22.90
N ASN A 108 2.75 11.50 -23.74
CA ASN A 108 1.36 11.67 -23.33
C ASN A 108 0.71 10.34 -22.91
N ALA A 109 0.94 9.27 -23.69
CA ALA A 109 0.43 7.94 -23.37
C ALA A 109 1.00 7.42 -22.04
N MET A 110 2.30 7.63 -21.79
CA MET A 110 2.94 7.25 -20.52
C MET A 110 2.35 8.00 -19.32
N VAL A 111 2.15 9.32 -19.44
CA VAL A 111 1.54 10.14 -18.39
C VAL A 111 0.10 9.72 -18.14
N GLU A 112 -0.67 9.48 -19.20
CA GLU A 112 -2.06 9.03 -19.11
C GLU A 112 -2.17 7.67 -18.40
N GLN A 113 -1.38 6.68 -18.83
CA GLN A 113 -1.36 5.36 -18.21
C GLN A 113 -0.94 5.42 -16.74
N TYR A 114 0.10 6.20 -16.43
CA TYR A 114 0.58 6.33 -15.06
C TYR A 114 -0.48 6.97 -14.15
N THR A 115 -1.13 8.04 -14.61
CA THR A 115 -2.09 8.80 -13.81
C THR A 115 -3.43 8.10 -13.66
N LYS A 116 -3.91 7.42 -14.72
CA LYS A 116 -5.25 6.81 -14.74
C LYS A 116 -5.27 5.36 -14.25
N GLU A 117 -4.18 4.62 -14.42
CA GLU A 117 -4.15 3.19 -14.12
C GLU A 117 -3.11 2.89 -13.02
N THR A 118 -1.84 3.15 -13.30
CA THR A 118 -0.75 2.62 -12.46
C THR A 118 -0.73 3.22 -11.05
N LEU A 119 -0.88 4.54 -10.92
CA LEU A 119 -0.87 5.20 -9.61
C LEU A 119 -2.12 4.84 -8.78
N PRO A 120 -3.35 4.87 -9.32
CA PRO A 120 -4.53 4.36 -8.63
C PRO A 120 -4.38 2.90 -8.15
N ASP A 121 -3.89 2.00 -9.00
CA ASP A 121 -3.69 0.58 -8.63
C ASP A 121 -2.70 0.43 -7.49
N LEU A 122 -1.58 1.15 -7.52
CA LEU A 122 -0.60 1.18 -6.42
C LEU A 122 -1.24 1.67 -5.12
N LEU A 123 -2.04 2.74 -5.17
CA LEU A 123 -2.73 3.28 -4.00
C LEU A 123 -3.85 2.34 -3.52
N GLN A 124 -4.51 1.60 -4.41
CA GLN A 124 -5.52 0.62 -4.06
C GLN A 124 -4.89 -0.62 -3.40
N VAL A 125 -3.75 -1.12 -3.89
CA VAL A 125 -3.00 -2.20 -3.22
C VAL A 125 -2.59 -1.79 -1.81
N ARG A 126 -2.19 -0.52 -1.60
CA ARG A 126 -1.93 0.03 -0.26
C ARG A 126 -3.19 0.01 0.61
N ASN A 127 -4.34 0.38 0.07
CA ASN A 127 -5.61 0.40 0.81
C ASN A 127 -6.13 -1.03 1.09
N ASN A 128 -6.03 -1.95 0.15
CA ASN A 128 -6.47 -3.35 0.30
C ASN A 128 -5.57 -4.16 1.25
N SER A 129 -4.29 -3.78 1.37
CA SER A 129 -3.41 -4.24 2.45
C SER A 129 -3.92 -3.84 3.85
N ASN A 130 -4.78 -2.81 3.94
CA ASN A 130 -5.54 -2.45 5.14
C ASN A 130 -6.91 -3.14 5.22
N VAL A 131 -7.46 -3.71 4.13
CA VAL A 131 -8.78 -4.39 4.12
C VAL A 131 -8.68 -5.87 4.51
N PHE A 132 -7.55 -6.55 4.26
CA PHE A 132 -7.30 -7.89 4.85
C PHE A 132 -7.25 -7.90 6.39
N VAL A 133 -7.37 -6.73 7.02
CA VAL A 133 -7.44 -6.53 8.48
C VAL A 133 -8.85 -6.77 9.02
N GLN A 134 -9.89 -6.67 8.19
CA GLN A 134 -11.28 -6.88 8.61
C GLN A 134 -11.75 -8.34 8.49
N ASN A 135 -11.01 -9.21 7.77
CA ASN A 135 -11.42 -10.60 7.54
C ASN A 135 -10.72 -11.63 8.44
N VAL A 136 -10.16 -11.21 9.59
CA VAL A 136 -9.92 -12.17 10.67
C VAL A 136 -11.24 -12.31 11.41
N SER A 137 -12.08 -13.26 10.97
CA SER A 137 -13.31 -13.62 11.66
C SER A 137 -13.03 -13.80 13.16
N PRO A 138 -13.88 -13.26 14.06
CA PRO A 138 -13.76 -13.54 15.47
C PRO A 138 -13.90 -15.05 15.66
N MET A 139 -12.87 -15.62 16.28
CA MET A 139 -12.80 -17.01 16.74
C MET A 139 -14.13 -17.34 17.44
N GLN A 140 -14.93 -18.24 16.86
CA GLN A 140 -16.17 -18.68 17.48
C GLN A 140 -15.82 -19.39 18.79
N TYR A 141 -16.11 -18.75 19.92
CA TYR A 141 -16.11 -19.40 21.21
C TYR A 141 -17.28 -20.39 21.23
N THR A 142 -16.99 -21.69 21.17
CA THR A 142 -17.97 -22.71 21.54
C THR A 142 -18.19 -22.63 23.04
N GLU A 143 -19.31 -22.03 23.41
CA GLU A 143 -19.81 -21.96 24.78
C GLU A 143 -20.28 -23.36 25.20
N ASN A 144 -19.38 -24.18 25.75
CA ASN A 144 -19.77 -25.34 26.55
C ASN A 144 -19.90 -24.88 28.00
N LEU A 145 -20.98 -24.17 28.29
CA LEU A 145 -21.43 -23.93 29.66
C LEU A 145 -22.51 -24.96 29.99
N ASP A 146 -22.06 -25.91 30.80
CA ASP A 146 -22.79 -26.83 31.66
C ASP A 146 -24.17 -26.30 32.10
N LYS A 147 -25.22 -26.80 31.45
CA LYS A 147 -26.59 -26.67 31.96
C LYS A 147 -26.85 -27.84 32.90
N GLY A 148 -26.47 -27.65 34.16
CA GLY A 148 -27.04 -28.40 35.27
C GLY A 148 -28.57 -28.24 35.24
N SER A 149 -29.28 -29.25 34.72
CA SER A 149 -30.73 -29.30 34.82
C SER A 149 -31.09 -29.67 36.25
N LEU A 150 -31.50 -28.66 37.01
CA LEU A 150 -32.44 -28.78 38.12
C LEU A 150 -33.61 -29.67 37.66
N ILE A 151 -33.59 -30.94 38.08
CA ILE A 151 -34.75 -31.81 37.98
C ILE A 151 -35.69 -31.47 39.14
N GLU A 152 -36.85 -30.99 38.74
CA GLU A 152 -38.03 -30.68 39.53
C GLU A 152 -38.36 -31.79 40.55
N ARG A 153 -38.34 -31.44 41.84
CA ARG A 153 -39.23 -32.05 42.81
C ARG A 153 -40.51 -31.21 42.86
N SER A 154 -41.56 -31.64 42.18
CA SER A 154 -42.96 -31.55 42.66
C SER A 154 -43.92 -32.21 41.68
N ASN A 155 -44.89 -32.95 42.23
CA ASN A 155 -46.09 -33.55 41.61
C ASN A 155 -46.00 -34.96 40.99
N ARG A 156 -45.93 -35.98 41.85
CA ARG A 156 -47.05 -36.95 42.08
C ARG A 156 -46.76 -37.85 43.27
#